data_AF-A0A5N5P4E8-F1
#
_entry.id   AF-A0A5N5P4E8-F1
#
_cell.length_a   1.000
_cell.length_b   1.000
_cell.length_c   1.000
_cell.angle_alpha   90.00
_cell.angle_beta   90.00
_cell.angle_gamma   90.00
#
_symmetry.space_group_name_H-M   'P 1'
#
loop_
_entity.id
_entity.type
_entity.pdbx_description
1 polymer ?
#
loop_
_entity_poly.entity_id
_entity_poly.type
_entity_poly.pdbx_seq_one_letter_code
_entity_poly.pdbx_strand_id
1 'polypeptide(L)'
;MAVSMNRRKPKSSKNSETKEHCCCSAFLFKILSRIPLGILLLILVYLWSSSSTIISGKIVHICVSSRKLNNLYCLSAGTQPNFEIPIPLTNNSFTRNIENIDASPSTNSSVTDDKEIVNALSSSSIGNIKEDVDIFRKDSIRTEIDGADKNRNEEIAIAKKAVKEQLQLHRSWMSSTNHASCEGRGVYVYDLPSKFNKDLMGQCEDMMPWTNFCEYFNNDALGEPLASLGKGWYHTHQYSLEPIFHSRILSHPCRVYNESEAKLFYVPYYGGLDILRWHFKNVSVDVKDTLAMDLMKWLEHRKPWVQNSGSDHVFVLGKISWDFRRRNYTSWGTRFLELEQMQNPIKLLIERQPWEVNDIAIPHPTFFHPHSDDDIVAWQQKIIGTTRKSLVSFAGAERPNQPQSIRSVLINQCTSTSSDKCQFLDCKSGGCNQPETVTELFMDSEFCLQPPGDSPTRKSVFDSLVSGCIPVLFDPFTAYYQYPWHLPEDHRKYSVFIDQEEVRQMKVDVVGRLSGISARERDEMRRFIVYELLPGLVYGDSSSRFEKFQDAFSISVNTLLQRVSRMQ
;
A
#
# COMPACT_ATOMS: atom_id res chain seq x y z
N MET A 1 -69.05 -56.77 -0.30
CA MET A 1 -68.70 -56.73 -1.74
C MET A 1 -67.75 -55.56 -1.98
N ALA A 2 -66.65 -55.82 -2.70
CA ALA A 2 -65.71 -54.93 -3.40
C ALA A 2 -65.15 -53.66 -2.67
N VAL A 3 -63.89 -53.66 -2.20
CA VAL A 3 -62.64 -53.13 -2.85
C VAL A 3 -62.52 -51.59 -2.75
N SER A 4 -61.72 -51.07 -1.79
CA SER A 4 -60.38 -50.42 -1.94
C SER A 4 -60.43 -48.97 -2.48
N MET A 5 -59.67 -47.96 -2.01
CA MET A 5 -58.25 -47.94 -1.65
C MET A 5 -57.84 -46.63 -0.91
N ASN A 6 -56.87 -46.78 0.00
CA ASN A 6 -55.70 -45.93 0.36
C ASN A 6 -55.86 -44.47 0.88
N ARG A 7 -55.51 -44.23 2.16
CA ARG A 7 -54.20 -43.72 2.74
C ARG A 7 -54.15 -42.17 2.76
N ARG A 8 -53.68 -41.45 3.79
CA ARG A 8 -53.08 -41.72 5.12
C ARG A 8 -53.12 -40.38 5.90
N LYS A 9 -53.43 -40.44 7.21
CA LYS A 9 -53.19 -39.42 8.27
C LYS A 9 -51.68 -39.37 8.64
N PRO A 10 -51.12 -38.49 9.55
CA PRO A 10 -51.76 -37.82 10.71
C PRO A 10 -51.25 -36.42 11.20
N LYS A 11 -52.07 -35.82 12.12
CA LYS A 11 -51.86 -35.01 13.38
C LYS A 11 -50.47 -34.35 13.66
N SER A 12 -50.34 -33.20 14.34
CA SER A 12 -50.83 -32.80 15.70
C SER A 12 -50.63 -31.26 15.92
N SER A 13 -51.48 -30.49 16.63
CA SER A 13 -51.57 -30.23 18.11
C SER A 13 -50.30 -29.58 18.72
N LYS A 14 -50.26 -28.66 19.71
CA LYS A 14 -51.17 -27.78 20.48
C LYS A 14 -50.27 -26.94 21.43
N ASN A 15 -50.53 -25.63 21.57
CA ASN A 15 -50.41 -24.69 22.72
C ASN A 15 -49.26 -24.60 23.77
N SER A 16 -49.16 -23.35 24.27
CA SER A 16 -48.61 -22.76 25.53
C SER A 16 -47.17 -22.19 25.42
N GLU A 17 -46.79 -21.03 25.95
CA GLU A 17 -47.40 -20.10 26.92
C GLU A 17 -46.67 -18.71 26.89
N THR A 18 -47.28 -17.75 27.58
CA THR A 18 -47.07 -16.29 27.76
C THR A 18 -45.70 -15.72 28.14
N LYS A 19 -45.45 -14.45 27.75
CA LYS A 19 -44.65 -13.45 28.51
C LYS A 19 -45.17 -12.01 28.31
N GLU A 20 -45.19 -11.27 29.41
CA GLU A 20 -45.79 -9.94 29.66
C GLU A 20 -45.08 -8.76 28.96
N HIS A 21 -45.85 -7.73 28.57
CA HIS A 21 -45.35 -6.36 28.33
C HIS A 21 -46.47 -5.33 28.55
N CYS A 22 -46.43 -4.55 29.64
CA CYS A 22 -47.17 -3.28 29.74
C CYS A 22 -46.65 -2.37 30.86
N CYS A 23 -46.07 -1.20 30.52
CA CYS A 23 -46.09 0.00 31.38
C CYS A 23 -45.65 1.33 30.72
N CYS A 24 -44.99 1.36 29.55
CA CYS A 24 -44.48 2.63 29.00
C CYS A 24 -45.44 3.41 28.07
N SER A 25 -46.48 2.79 27.47
CA SER A 25 -47.27 3.45 26.42
C SER A 25 -48.28 4.48 26.94
N ALA A 26 -48.77 4.31 28.18
CA ALA A 26 -49.84 5.16 28.73
C ALA A 26 -49.35 6.56 29.18
N PHE A 27 -48.05 6.72 29.46
CA PHE A 27 -47.49 7.97 29.99
C PHE A 27 -47.20 8.99 28.88
N LEU A 28 -46.70 8.54 27.72
CA LEU A 28 -46.40 9.37 26.56
C LEU A 28 -47.66 10.02 25.96
N PHE A 29 -48.77 9.28 25.93
CA PHE A 29 -50.02 9.76 25.34
C PHE A 29 -50.64 10.92 26.12
N LYS A 30 -50.47 10.95 27.45
CA LYS A 30 -50.98 12.05 28.30
C LYS A 30 -50.17 13.35 28.12
N ILE A 31 -48.87 13.25 27.86
CA ILE A 31 -48.00 14.43 27.67
C ILE A 31 -48.28 15.09 26.31
N LEU A 32 -48.43 14.30 25.24
CA LEU A 32 -48.69 14.80 23.89
C LEU A 32 -50.05 15.51 23.77
N SER A 33 -51.06 15.08 24.54
CA SER A 33 -52.40 15.70 24.50
C SER A 33 -52.50 17.12 25.09
N ARG A 34 -51.45 17.60 25.78
CA ARG A 34 -51.43 18.92 26.43
C ARG A 34 -50.66 19.99 25.64
N ILE A 35 -50.04 19.63 24.52
CA ILE A 35 -49.28 20.57 23.70
C ILE A 35 -50.25 21.20 22.68
N PRO A 36 -50.41 22.54 22.67
CA PRO A 36 -51.23 23.23 21.68
C PRO A 36 -50.80 22.83 20.26
N LEU A 37 -51.76 22.53 19.39
CA LEU A 37 -51.50 21.99 18.04
C LEU A 37 -50.51 22.86 17.22
N GLY A 38 -50.51 24.18 17.43
CA GLY A 38 -49.55 25.09 16.80
C GLY A 38 -48.10 24.93 17.28
N ILE A 39 -47.89 24.58 18.55
CA ILE A 39 -46.54 24.30 19.09
C ILE A 39 -46.05 22.94 18.59
N LEU A 40 -46.93 21.94 18.49
CA LEU A 40 -46.59 20.64 17.91
C LEU A 40 -46.16 20.78 16.45
N LEU A 41 -46.87 21.58 15.66
CA LEU A 41 -46.53 21.87 14.26
C LEU A 41 -45.18 22.61 14.15
N LEU A 42 -44.91 23.59 15.02
CA LEU A 42 -43.61 24.29 15.03
C LEU A 42 -42.44 23.37 15.39
N ILE A 43 -42.62 22.43 16.33
CA ILE A 43 -41.61 21.42 16.68
C ILE A 43 -41.37 20.47 15.51
N LEU A 44 -42.43 20.02 14.83
CA LEU A 44 -42.31 19.15 13.67
C LEU A 44 -41.61 19.84 12.50
N VAL A 45 -41.95 21.09 12.19
CA VAL A 45 -41.28 21.89 11.15
C VAL A 45 -39.82 22.15 11.51
N TYR A 46 -39.52 22.45 12.79
CA TYR A 46 -38.15 22.63 13.26
C TYR A 46 -37.33 21.34 13.07
N LEU A 47 -37.86 20.18 13.48
CA LEU A 47 -37.22 18.88 13.28
C LEU A 47 -37.05 18.55 11.79
N TRP A 48 -38.02 18.86 10.95
CA TRP A 48 -37.94 18.62 9.50
C TRP A 48 -36.92 19.54 8.81
N SER A 49 -36.72 20.77 9.31
CA SER A 49 -35.74 21.71 8.78
C SER A 49 -34.30 21.46 9.24
N SER A 50 -34.10 20.61 10.26
CA SER A 50 -32.79 20.37 10.89
C SER A 50 -32.37 18.90 10.93
N SER A 51 -33.11 18.01 10.24
CA SER A 51 -32.77 16.60 10.14
C SER A 51 -32.80 16.04 8.72
N SER A 52 -31.80 15.21 8.40
CA SER A 52 -31.73 14.43 7.17
C SER A 52 -32.13 12.99 7.50
N THR A 53 -33.14 12.46 6.81
CA THR A 53 -33.53 11.06 6.93
C THR A 53 -32.90 10.29 5.78
N ILE A 54 -32.03 9.32 6.09
CA ILE A 54 -31.40 8.45 5.09
C ILE A 54 -31.98 7.05 5.30
N ILE A 55 -32.60 6.51 4.25
CA ILE A 55 -33.12 5.14 4.22
C ILE A 55 -32.13 4.29 3.43
N SER A 56 -31.45 3.35 4.10
CA SER A 56 -30.54 2.40 3.46
C SER A 56 -30.98 0.98 3.80
N GLY A 57 -31.67 0.33 2.86
CA GLY A 57 -32.19 -1.02 3.03
C GLY A 57 -33.17 -1.14 4.21
N LYS A 58 -32.85 -2.00 5.20
CA LYS A 58 -33.69 -2.29 6.38
C LYS A 58 -33.39 -1.40 7.60
N ILE A 59 -32.63 -0.32 7.43
CA ILE A 59 -32.20 0.57 8.52
C ILE A 59 -32.63 2.01 8.19
N VAL A 60 -33.20 2.68 9.19
CA VAL A 60 -33.56 4.10 9.12
C VAL A 60 -32.57 4.89 9.96
N HIS A 61 -31.88 5.86 9.34
CA HIS A 61 -31.02 6.82 10.01
C HIS A 61 -31.69 8.19 10.06
N ILE A 62 -31.86 8.74 11.26
CA ILE A 62 -32.33 10.11 11.50
C ILE A 62 -31.15 10.90 12.05
N CYS A 63 -30.59 11.79 11.24
CA CYS A 63 -29.47 12.63 11.62
C CYS A 63 -29.93 14.06 11.86
N VAL A 64 -29.62 14.63 13.02
CA VAL A 64 -29.96 16.01 13.41
C VAL A 64 -28.69 16.84 13.50
N SER A 65 -28.71 18.01 12.86
CA SER A 65 -27.65 19.01 12.95
C SER A 65 -28.09 20.18 13.84
N SER A 66 -27.24 20.59 14.78
CA SER A 66 -27.51 21.73 15.67
C SER A 66 -26.28 22.59 15.83
N ARG A 67 -26.44 23.92 15.80
CA ARG A 67 -25.34 24.90 15.94
C ARG A 67 -24.60 24.83 17.29
N LYS A 68 -25.12 24.09 18.28
CA LYS A 68 -24.46 23.86 19.59
C LYS A 68 -23.75 22.51 19.71
N LEU A 69 -23.88 21.62 18.72
CA LEU A 69 -23.19 20.34 18.68
C LEU A 69 -22.12 20.43 17.59
N ASN A 70 -20.85 20.28 17.96
CA ASN A 70 -19.73 20.31 17.01
C ASN A 70 -19.69 19.08 16.07
N ASN A 71 -20.60 18.11 16.23
CA ASN A 71 -20.70 16.89 15.44
C ASN A 71 -22.17 16.55 15.10
N LEU A 72 -22.41 15.91 13.95
CA LEU A 72 -23.71 15.43 13.50
C LEU A 72 -24.21 14.31 14.42
N TYR A 73 -25.43 14.41 14.95
CA TYR A 73 -25.99 13.38 15.84
C TYR A 73 -27.00 12.52 15.10
N CYS A 74 -26.71 11.22 14.92
CA CYS A 74 -27.55 10.29 14.17
C CYS A 74 -28.11 9.19 15.08
N LEU A 75 -29.44 9.01 15.03
CA LEU A 75 -30.15 7.88 15.62
C LEU A 75 -30.44 6.85 14.53
N SER A 76 -30.11 5.59 14.79
CA SER A 76 -30.28 4.49 13.83
C SER A 76 -31.21 3.44 14.43
N ALA A 77 -32.23 3.01 13.69
CA ALA A 77 -33.14 1.94 14.09
C ALA A 77 -33.18 0.84 13.01
N GLY A 78 -32.96 -0.41 13.44
CA GLY A 78 -33.04 -1.61 12.61
C GLY A 78 -34.26 -2.47 12.96
N THR A 79 -34.75 -3.25 11.99
CA THR A 79 -36.00 -4.04 12.14
C THR A 79 -35.81 -5.43 12.75
N GLN A 80 -34.70 -5.72 13.46
CA GLN A 80 -34.49 -7.03 14.11
C GLN A 80 -34.06 -6.90 15.58
N PRO A 81 -34.58 -7.76 16.49
CA PRO A 81 -34.14 -7.78 17.88
C PRO A 81 -32.77 -8.49 17.97
N ASN A 82 -31.81 -7.86 18.66
CA ASN A 82 -30.41 -8.30 18.91
C ASN A 82 -29.33 -7.90 17.90
N PHE A 83 -29.39 -6.67 17.38
CA PHE A 83 -28.31 -6.06 16.60
C PHE A 83 -27.47 -5.12 17.48
N GLU A 84 -26.20 -5.45 17.73
CA GLU A 84 -25.24 -4.54 18.38
C GLU A 84 -24.50 -3.71 17.32
N ILE A 85 -24.54 -2.39 17.47
CA ILE A 85 -23.90 -1.41 16.58
C ILE A 85 -22.58 -0.96 17.22
N PRO A 86 -21.42 -1.05 16.54
CA PRO A 86 -20.17 -0.49 17.07
C PRO A 86 -20.20 1.05 17.02
N ILE A 87 -19.94 1.70 18.16
CA ILE A 87 -19.76 3.15 18.28
C ILE A 87 -18.28 3.49 17.98
N PRO A 88 -17.97 4.50 17.14
CA PRO A 88 -16.59 4.94 16.94
C PRO A 88 -16.10 5.69 18.20
N LEU A 89 -15.02 5.19 18.82
CA LEU A 89 -14.31 5.91 19.88
C LEU A 89 -13.41 6.99 19.26
N THR A 90 -13.75 8.25 19.49
CA THR A 90 -12.89 9.41 19.23
C THR A 90 -11.87 9.59 20.36
N ASN A 91 -10.59 9.61 20.01
CA ASN A 91 -9.45 9.76 20.92
C ASN A 91 -9.46 11.09 21.71
N ASN A 92 -9.21 11.01 23.01
CA ASN A 92 -8.79 12.14 23.83
C ASN A 92 -7.25 12.22 23.86
N SER A 93 -6.71 13.36 23.44
CA SER A 93 -5.31 13.74 23.59
C SER A 93 -4.99 14.10 25.05
N PHE A 94 -3.93 13.52 25.61
CA PHE A 94 -3.26 14.04 26.80
C PHE A 94 -1.85 14.50 26.46
N THR A 95 -1.64 15.80 26.59
CA THR A 95 -0.37 16.51 26.60
C THR A 95 0.42 16.17 27.87
N ARG A 96 1.75 15.99 27.76
CA ARG A 96 2.70 16.32 28.83
C ARG A 96 4.08 16.71 28.30
N ASN A 97 4.64 17.66 29.02
CA ASN A 97 5.72 18.58 28.70
C ASN A 97 7.13 17.98 28.59
N ILE A 98 7.95 18.74 27.87
CA ILE A 98 9.40 18.71 27.72
C ILE A 98 10.09 19.17 29.01
N GLU A 99 11.22 18.54 29.36
CA GLU A 99 12.33 19.20 30.06
C GLU A 99 13.67 18.89 29.37
N ASN A 100 14.46 19.95 29.24
CA ASN A 100 15.74 20.10 28.54
C ASN A 100 16.91 19.43 29.25
N ILE A 101 17.94 18.98 28.52
CA ILE A 101 19.36 19.11 28.93
C ILE A 101 20.24 19.30 27.67
N ASP A 102 20.87 20.48 27.59
CA ASP A 102 22.03 20.83 26.77
C ASP A 102 23.31 20.16 27.29
N ALA A 103 24.24 19.78 26.41
CA ALA A 103 25.68 20.07 26.55
C ALA A 103 26.50 19.50 25.38
N SER A 104 27.18 20.38 24.65
CA SER A 104 28.51 20.13 24.05
C SER A 104 29.57 20.75 24.99
N PRO A 105 30.84 20.31 24.98
CA PRO A 105 31.80 20.91 24.05
C PRO A 105 32.96 20.02 23.53
N SER A 106 33.47 20.47 22.38
CA SER A 106 34.79 20.32 21.72
C SER A 106 36.00 19.78 22.51
N THR A 107 36.91 19.02 21.87
CA THR A 107 38.21 19.48 21.29
C THR A 107 39.15 18.34 20.83
N ASN A 108 39.74 18.54 19.64
CA ASN A 108 41.07 18.17 19.11
C ASN A 108 41.93 17.03 19.72
N SER A 109 42.44 16.13 18.88
CA SER A 109 43.84 16.17 18.39
C SER A 109 44.20 14.99 17.46
N SER A 110 44.97 15.32 16.44
CA SER A 110 45.68 14.51 15.42
C SER A 110 46.77 13.57 15.95
N VAL A 111 47.17 12.58 15.12
CA VAL A 111 48.55 12.37 14.56
C VAL A 111 48.75 10.92 14.05
N THR A 112 48.85 10.84 12.70
CA THR A 112 49.69 10.05 11.76
C THR A 112 50.26 8.63 11.99
N ASP A 113 50.25 7.89 10.85
CA ASP A 113 51.20 6.90 10.29
C ASP A 113 51.40 5.54 11.02
N ASP A 114 51.49 4.38 10.37
CA ASP A 114 52.13 4.06 9.08
C ASP A 114 51.60 2.74 8.44
N LYS A 115 51.91 2.57 7.16
CA LYS A 115 51.62 1.42 6.30
C LYS A 115 52.69 0.31 6.35
N GLU A 116 52.21 -0.90 6.04
CA GLU A 116 52.86 -2.03 5.33
C GLU A 116 53.94 -2.89 6.01
N ILE A 117 53.74 -4.23 5.92
CA ILE A 117 54.61 -5.26 5.31
C ILE A 117 54.10 -6.66 5.78
N VAL A 118 53.32 -7.42 4.99
CA VAL A 118 53.68 -8.50 4.02
C VAL A 118 53.80 -9.92 4.61
N ASN A 119 52.88 -10.76 4.13
CA ASN A 119 52.92 -12.18 3.72
C ASN A 119 53.44 -13.33 4.61
N ALA A 120 52.51 -14.28 4.77
CA ALA A 120 52.60 -15.71 4.45
C ALA A 120 53.58 -16.60 5.21
N LEU A 121 53.05 -17.68 5.80
CA LEU A 121 53.34 -19.04 5.35
C LEU A 121 52.41 -20.07 6.03
N SER A 122 51.90 -20.93 5.17
CA SER A 122 51.12 -22.13 5.45
C SER A 122 51.98 -23.33 5.85
N SER A 123 51.30 -24.33 6.44
CA SER A 123 51.63 -25.76 6.58
C SER A 123 52.35 -26.23 7.85
N SER A 124 51.66 -27.07 8.65
CA SER A 124 52.02 -28.48 8.82
C SER A 124 51.06 -29.22 9.75
N SER A 125 50.50 -30.29 9.18
CA SER A 125 50.14 -31.62 9.68
C SER A 125 49.84 -31.92 11.16
N ILE A 126 48.76 -32.70 11.29
CA ILE A 126 48.10 -33.31 12.45
C ILE A 126 48.99 -34.28 13.25
N GLY A 127 48.83 -34.26 14.59
CA GLY A 127 49.16 -35.35 15.51
C GLY A 127 48.24 -35.32 16.74
N ASN A 128 47.46 -36.38 16.93
CA ASN A 128 46.45 -36.54 18.00
C ASN A 128 47.04 -36.62 19.41
N ILE A 129 46.52 -35.82 20.35
CA ILE A 129 46.35 -36.20 21.76
C ILE A 129 44.92 -35.84 22.20
N LYS A 130 44.31 -36.81 22.88
CA LYS A 130 42.91 -37.02 23.25
C LYS A 130 42.34 -36.06 24.30
N GLU A 131 41.02 -35.84 24.15
CA GLU A 131 39.98 -35.88 25.19
C GLU A 131 40.28 -35.18 26.53
N ASP A 132 39.99 -33.88 26.59
CA ASP A 132 39.33 -33.19 27.73
C ASP A 132 39.01 -31.69 27.47
N VAL A 133 39.16 -31.21 26.23
CA VAL A 133 38.96 -29.78 25.86
C VAL A 133 37.60 -29.51 25.18
N ASP A 134 36.81 -30.55 24.88
CA ASP A 134 35.60 -30.44 24.03
C ASP A 134 34.30 -30.05 24.76
N ILE A 135 34.31 -29.88 26.09
CA ILE A 135 33.14 -29.40 26.83
C ILE A 135 33.22 -27.88 27.05
N PHE A 136 34.38 -27.34 27.43
CA PHE A 136 34.55 -25.88 27.60
C PHE A 136 34.54 -25.10 26.29
N ARG A 137 35.02 -25.69 25.18
CA ARG A 137 35.00 -25.03 23.87
C ARG A 137 33.59 -25.01 23.25
N LYS A 138 32.75 -25.99 23.56
CA LYS A 138 31.37 -26.06 23.07
C LYS A 138 30.44 -25.10 23.82
N ASP A 139 30.66 -24.92 25.12
CA ASP A 139 29.95 -23.92 25.92
C ASP A 139 30.46 -22.51 25.64
N SER A 140 31.76 -22.27 25.42
CA SER A 140 32.25 -20.94 25.02
C SER A 140 31.74 -20.55 23.62
N ILE A 141 31.75 -21.49 22.66
CA ILE A 141 31.20 -21.26 21.31
C ILE A 141 29.67 -21.12 21.36
N ARG A 142 28.95 -21.88 22.19
CA ARG A 142 27.51 -21.65 22.40
C ARG A 142 27.23 -20.30 23.03
N THR A 143 28.03 -19.87 24.01
CA THR A 143 27.83 -18.57 24.66
C THR A 143 28.20 -17.41 23.72
N GLU A 144 29.20 -17.58 22.84
CA GLU A 144 29.55 -16.62 21.79
C GLU A 144 28.53 -16.60 20.65
N ILE A 145 27.99 -17.74 20.23
CA ILE A 145 26.91 -17.83 19.22
C ILE A 145 25.60 -17.28 19.79
N ASP A 146 25.22 -17.67 21.01
CA ASP A 146 24.03 -17.14 21.69
C ASP A 146 24.20 -15.64 22.01
N GLY A 147 25.42 -15.19 22.31
CA GLY A 147 25.77 -13.77 22.49
C GLY A 147 25.72 -12.98 21.19
N ALA A 148 26.21 -13.54 20.08
CA ALA A 148 26.17 -12.94 18.74
C ALA A 148 24.74 -12.91 18.17
N ASP A 149 23.96 -13.98 18.37
CA ASP A 149 22.54 -14.03 17.98
C ASP A 149 21.70 -13.10 18.84
N LYS A 150 22.01 -12.95 20.13
CA LYS A 150 21.36 -11.95 20.99
C LYS A 150 21.67 -10.53 20.52
N ASN A 151 22.93 -10.23 20.20
CA ASN A 151 23.33 -8.92 19.67
C ASN A 151 22.65 -8.62 18.33
N ARG A 152 22.61 -9.61 17.41
CA ARG A 152 21.91 -9.48 16.13
C ARG A 152 20.40 -9.27 16.28
N ASN A 153 19.75 -9.98 17.20
CA ASN A 153 18.33 -9.80 17.48
C ASN A 153 18.03 -8.41 18.05
N GLU A 154 18.93 -7.89 18.88
CA GLU A 154 18.84 -6.52 19.41
C GLU A 154 19.01 -5.47 18.30
N GLU A 155 20.01 -5.63 17.42
CA GLU A 155 20.20 -4.78 16.23
C GLU A 155 18.95 -4.78 15.33
N ILE A 156 18.37 -5.96 15.07
CA ILE A 156 17.12 -6.07 14.28
C ILE A 156 15.97 -5.35 14.98
N ALA A 157 15.86 -5.47 16.31
CA ALA A 157 14.81 -4.79 17.08
C ALA A 157 14.96 -3.26 17.01
N ILE A 158 16.20 -2.75 17.12
CA ILE A 158 16.52 -1.32 16.98
C ILE A 158 16.16 -0.85 15.56
N ALA A 159 16.58 -1.59 14.53
CA ALA A 159 16.29 -1.25 13.13
C ALA A 159 14.77 -1.23 12.86
N LYS A 160 14.02 -2.20 13.38
CA LYS A 160 12.55 -2.23 13.28
C LYS A 160 11.90 -1.08 14.03
N LYS A 161 12.42 -0.69 15.20
CA LYS A 161 11.93 0.46 15.97
C LYS A 161 12.09 1.76 15.18
N ALA A 162 13.27 1.99 14.59
CA ALA A 162 13.51 3.15 13.75
C ALA A 162 12.52 3.23 12.58
N VAL A 163 12.27 2.11 11.90
CA VAL A 163 11.27 2.05 10.80
C VAL A 163 9.87 2.40 11.30
N LYS A 164 9.45 1.90 12.48
CA LYS A 164 8.14 2.23 13.06
C LYS A 164 7.99 3.72 13.37
N GLU A 165 9.02 4.34 13.91
CA GLU A 165 9.03 5.79 14.18
C GLU A 165 8.89 6.60 12.88
N GLN A 166 9.59 6.19 11.82
CA GLN A 166 9.45 6.79 10.49
C GLN A 166 8.04 6.63 9.91
N LEU A 167 7.41 5.46 10.09
CA LEU A 167 6.03 5.23 9.64
C LEU A 167 5.03 6.12 10.40
N GLN A 168 5.21 6.29 11.71
CA GLN A 168 4.35 7.18 12.51
C GLN A 168 4.48 8.64 12.05
N LEU A 169 5.71 9.09 11.79
CA LEU A 169 5.97 10.41 11.22
C LEU A 169 5.27 10.58 9.86
N HIS A 170 5.40 9.61 8.97
CA HIS A 170 4.77 9.65 7.65
C HIS A 170 3.25 9.68 7.72
N ARG A 171 2.65 8.90 8.63
CA ARG A 171 1.20 8.92 8.88
C ARG A 171 0.73 10.25 9.45
N SER A 172 1.56 10.91 10.26
CA SER A 172 1.23 12.22 10.83
C SER A 172 1.03 13.30 9.75
N TRP A 173 1.68 13.15 8.58
CA TRP A 173 1.58 14.10 7.47
C TRP A 173 0.33 13.95 6.62
N MET A 174 -0.39 12.83 6.74
CA MET A 174 -1.58 12.57 5.92
C MET A 174 -2.61 13.68 6.08
N SER A 175 -3.20 14.09 4.96
CA SER A 175 -4.30 15.05 4.96
C SER A 175 -5.56 14.42 5.55
N SER A 176 -6.30 15.18 6.35
CA SER A 176 -7.64 14.80 6.82
C SER A 176 -8.77 15.24 5.88
N THR A 177 -8.45 16.03 4.84
CA THR A 177 -9.43 16.58 3.90
C THR A 177 -9.42 15.84 2.57
N ASN A 178 -10.62 15.55 2.05
CA ASN A 178 -10.81 14.89 0.75
C ASN A 178 -10.58 15.81 -0.45
N HIS A 179 -10.57 17.12 -0.25
CA HIS A 179 -10.37 18.09 -1.32
C HIS A 179 -9.03 18.79 -1.18
N ALA A 180 -8.35 18.95 -2.31
CA ALA A 180 -7.16 19.79 -2.44
C ALA A 180 -7.57 21.26 -2.28
N SER A 181 -7.49 21.79 -1.06
CA SER A 181 -7.55 23.24 -0.88
C SER A 181 -6.20 23.84 -1.30
N CYS A 182 -6.18 24.61 -2.39
CA CYS A 182 -4.94 25.20 -2.90
C CYS A 182 -4.49 26.46 -2.13
N GLU A 183 -5.12 26.80 -0.99
CA GLU A 183 -4.88 27.96 -0.11
C GLU A 183 -3.40 28.38 0.04
N GLY A 184 -2.84 29.08 -0.95
CA GLY A 184 -1.42 29.46 -1.00
C GLY A 184 -0.42 28.30 -1.15
N ARG A 185 -0.87 27.11 -1.57
CA ARG A 185 -0.09 25.87 -1.66
C ARG A 185 0.10 25.43 -3.12
N GLY A 186 0.63 26.33 -3.94
CA GLY A 186 0.88 26.06 -5.36
C GLY A 186 1.94 24.98 -5.58
N VAL A 187 1.73 24.15 -6.60
CA VAL A 187 2.72 23.20 -7.13
C VAL A 187 3.28 23.74 -8.44
N TYR A 188 4.57 24.06 -8.47
CA TYR A 188 5.24 24.37 -9.72
C TYR A 188 5.79 23.09 -10.33
N VAL A 189 5.54 22.90 -11.63
CA VAL A 189 6.08 21.77 -12.40
C VAL A 189 7.17 22.31 -13.31
N TYR A 190 8.41 21.88 -13.11
CA TYR A 190 9.52 22.33 -13.95
C TYR A 190 9.33 21.91 -15.41
N ASP A 191 9.57 22.84 -16.33
CA ASP A 191 9.77 22.55 -17.74
C ASP A 191 11.22 22.10 -17.96
N LEU A 192 11.48 20.82 -17.76
CA LEU A 192 12.81 20.23 -17.92
C LEU A 192 13.15 20.06 -19.41
N PRO A 193 14.44 20.18 -19.79
CA PRO A 193 14.90 19.70 -21.10
C PRO A 193 14.44 18.28 -21.38
N SER A 194 13.95 18.01 -22.59
CA SER A 194 13.28 16.76 -22.97
C SER A 194 14.12 15.50 -22.71
N LYS A 195 15.45 15.62 -22.71
CA LYS A 195 16.38 14.54 -22.37
C LYS A 195 16.14 13.89 -21.01
N PHE A 196 15.52 14.62 -20.07
CA PHE A 196 15.19 14.13 -18.73
C PHE A 196 13.84 13.41 -18.64
N ASN A 197 13.01 13.46 -19.70
CA ASN A 197 11.69 12.82 -19.71
C ASN A 197 11.25 12.31 -21.09
N LYS A 198 10.72 13.17 -21.97
CA LYS A 198 10.07 12.80 -23.23
C LYS A 198 11.00 12.02 -24.16
N ASP A 199 12.29 12.37 -24.21
CA ASP A 199 13.25 11.65 -25.07
C ASP A 199 13.51 10.23 -24.56
N LEU A 200 13.39 9.99 -23.25
CA LEU A 200 13.47 8.63 -22.69
C LEU A 200 12.28 7.81 -23.17
N MET A 201 11.06 8.34 -23.12
CA MET A 201 9.89 7.65 -23.66
C MET A 201 10.01 7.40 -25.17
N GLY A 202 10.63 8.31 -25.93
CA GLY A 202 10.92 8.11 -27.36
C GLY A 202 11.94 7.02 -27.67
N GLN A 203 12.70 6.54 -26.68
CA GLN A 203 13.69 5.45 -26.79
C GLN A 203 13.12 4.10 -26.33
N CYS A 204 11.79 3.97 -26.26
CA CYS A 204 11.08 2.82 -25.69
C CYS A 204 11.36 1.47 -26.38
N GLU A 205 11.67 1.47 -27.68
CA GLU A 205 12.00 0.22 -28.41
C GLU A 205 13.32 -0.40 -27.91
N ASP A 206 14.28 0.44 -27.54
CA ASP A 206 15.64 0.04 -27.19
C ASP A 206 15.88 -0.07 -25.67
N MET A 207 14.85 0.11 -24.85
CA MET A 207 15.00 0.08 -23.38
C MET A 207 15.29 -1.32 -22.85
N MET A 208 14.56 -2.34 -23.34
CA MET A 208 14.69 -3.71 -22.88
C MET A 208 14.82 -4.68 -24.06
N PRO A 209 15.81 -5.60 -24.08
CA PRO A 209 16.08 -6.43 -25.25
C PRO A 209 14.96 -7.39 -25.67
N TRP A 210 14.02 -7.69 -24.78
CA TRP A 210 12.97 -8.70 -24.97
C TRP A 210 11.54 -8.14 -24.89
N THR A 211 11.38 -6.81 -24.79
CA THR A 211 10.05 -6.18 -24.68
C THR A 211 10.09 -4.78 -25.28
N ASN A 212 9.17 -4.50 -26.20
CA ASN A 212 8.99 -3.15 -26.74
C ASN A 212 8.19 -2.32 -25.74
N PHE A 213 8.82 -1.35 -25.06
CA PHE A 213 8.15 -0.55 -24.04
C PHE A 213 7.16 0.46 -24.63
N CYS A 214 7.18 0.71 -25.94
CA CYS A 214 6.32 1.71 -26.56
C CYS A 214 4.83 1.36 -26.40
N GLU A 215 4.50 0.06 -26.32
CA GLU A 215 3.13 -0.42 -26.09
C GLU A 215 2.55 0.07 -24.75
N TYR A 216 3.41 0.38 -23.78
CA TYR A 216 3.02 0.88 -22.46
C TYR A 216 2.96 2.40 -22.37
N PHE A 217 3.42 3.13 -23.39
CA PHE A 217 3.51 4.59 -23.39
C PHE A 217 2.38 5.29 -24.14
N ASN A 218 1.46 4.51 -24.71
CA ASN A 218 0.18 5.00 -25.22
C ASN A 218 -0.75 5.41 -24.08
N ASN A 219 -1.75 6.26 -24.41
CA ASN A 219 -2.78 6.74 -23.47
C ASN A 219 -2.18 7.32 -22.18
N ASP A 220 -1.29 8.31 -22.27
CA ASP A 220 -0.60 8.89 -21.11
C ASP A 220 0.16 7.86 -20.24
N ALA A 221 0.76 6.86 -20.91
CA ALA A 221 1.47 5.73 -20.32
C ALA A 221 0.62 4.75 -19.49
N LEU A 222 -0.69 4.77 -19.69
CA LEU A 222 -1.59 3.71 -19.21
C LEU A 222 -1.44 2.42 -20.03
N GLY A 223 -0.99 2.51 -21.28
CA GLY A 223 -0.89 1.38 -22.21
C GLY A 223 -2.17 1.16 -23.03
N GLU A 224 -2.28 0.03 -23.72
CA GLU A 224 -3.44 -0.29 -24.55
C GLU A 224 -4.70 -0.60 -23.73
N PRO A 225 -5.91 -0.16 -24.14
CA PRO A 225 -7.15 -0.48 -23.46
C PRO A 225 -7.50 -1.98 -23.51
N LEU A 226 -7.98 -2.53 -22.40
CA LEU A 226 -8.36 -3.94 -22.25
C LEU A 226 -9.89 -4.09 -22.30
N ALA A 227 -10.43 -4.17 -23.52
CA ALA A 227 -11.87 -4.21 -23.76
C ALA A 227 -12.59 -5.37 -23.03
N SER A 228 -11.89 -6.48 -22.80
CA SER A 228 -12.35 -7.68 -22.09
C SER A 228 -12.72 -7.42 -20.62
N LEU A 229 -12.00 -6.53 -19.94
CA LEU A 229 -12.23 -6.19 -18.53
C LEU A 229 -13.20 -5.01 -18.36
N GLY A 230 -13.33 -4.19 -19.40
CA GLY A 230 -14.27 -3.08 -19.49
C GLY A 230 -13.58 -1.71 -19.49
N LYS A 231 -14.36 -0.65 -19.30
CA LYS A 231 -13.85 0.72 -19.26
C LYS A 231 -12.86 0.92 -18.11
N GLY A 232 -11.83 1.72 -18.34
CA GLY A 232 -10.81 2.03 -17.34
C GLY A 232 -9.76 0.95 -17.17
N TRP A 233 -9.75 -0.13 -17.96
CA TRP A 233 -8.72 -1.16 -17.88
C TRP A 233 -7.70 -0.99 -18.99
N TYR A 234 -6.42 -1.08 -18.63
CA TYR A 234 -5.31 -0.88 -19.55
C TYR A 234 -4.18 -1.87 -19.26
N HIS A 235 -3.36 -2.13 -20.29
CA HIS A 235 -2.17 -2.95 -20.18
C HIS A 235 -1.02 -2.19 -19.50
N THR A 236 -1.25 -1.65 -18.30
CA THR A 236 -0.31 -0.76 -17.64
C THR A 236 0.91 -1.49 -17.09
N HIS A 237 2.09 -0.99 -17.43
CA HIS A 237 3.35 -1.54 -16.95
C HIS A 237 3.69 -1.04 -15.54
N GLN A 238 4.32 -1.90 -14.74
CA GLN A 238 4.72 -1.57 -13.36
C GLN A 238 5.69 -0.38 -13.22
N TYR A 239 6.34 0.04 -14.31
CA TYR A 239 7.30 1.15 -14.33
C TYR A 239 6.75 2.43 -14.99
N SER A 240 5.44 2.48 -15.27
CA SER A 240 4.79 3.66 -15.88
C SER A 240 4.45 4.78 -14.89
N LEU A 241 4.85 4.67 -13.61
CA LEU A 241 4.45 5.62 -12.57
C LEU A 241 4.84 7.07 -12.88
N GLU A 242 6.05 7.30 -13.39
CA GLU A 242 6.59 8.64 -13.65
C GLU A 242 5.78 9.42 -14.71
N PRO A 243 5.52 8.86 -15.92
CA PRO A 243 4.67 9.53 -16.90
C PRO A 243 3.21 9.65 -16.45
N ILE A 244 2.64 8.65 -15.77
CA ILE A 244 1.26 8.71 -15.26
C ILE A 244 1.12 9.87 -14.25
N PHE A 245 2.02 9.94 -13.26
CA PHE A 245 1.99 11.01 -12.26
C PHE A 245 2.25 12.37 -12.89
N HIS A 246 3.17 12.46 -13.85
CA HIS A 246 3.45 13.69 -14.57
C HIS A 246 2.24 14.18 -15.37
N SER A 247 1.54 13.30 -16.10
CA SER A 247 0.33 13.70 -16.84
C SER A 247 -0.75 14.24 -15.89
N ARG A 248 -0.97 13.58 -14.75
CA ARG A 248 -1.93 13.98 -13.72
C ARG A 248 -1.60 15.32 -13.05
N ILE A 249 -0.34 15.57 -12.70
CA ILE A 249 0.04 16.83 -12.02
C ILE A 249 -0.04 18.05 -12.96
N LEU A 250 0.09 17.84 -14.27
CA LEU A 250 -0.05 18.93 -15.24
C LEU A 250 -1.48 19.50 -15.29
N SER A 251 -2.50 18.70 -14.98
CA SER A 251 -3.92 19.10 -14.94
C SER A 251 -4.45 19.40 -13.52
N HIS A 252 -3.59 19.31 -12.51
CA HIS A 252 -3.99 19.48 -11.10
C HIS A 252 -4.39 20.94 -10.80
N PRO A 253 -5.49 21.18 -10.05
CA PRO A 253 -6.00 22.54 -9.78
C PRO A 253 -5.04 23.42 -8.98
N CYS A 254 -4.14 22.84 -8.18
CA CYS A 254 -3.12 23.61 -7.45
C CYS A 254 -1.85 23.88 -8.25
N ARG A 255 -1.79 23.52 -9.54
CA ARG A 255 -0.62 23.81 -10.37
C ARG A 255 -0.52 25.32 -10.60
N VAL A 256 0.67 25.87 -10.39
CA VAL A 256 1.00 27.27 -10.67
C VAL A 256 2.08 27.36 -11.75
N TYR A 257 2.09 28.47 -12.48
CA TYR A 257 3.02 28.72 -13.59
C TYR A 257 4.14 29.70 -13.23
N ASN A 258 4.08 30.29 -12.04
CA ASN A 258 5.08 31.21 -11.52
C ASN A 258 5.74 30.57 -10.29
N GLU A 259 7.06 30.45 -10.29
CA GLU A 259 7.84 29.85 -9.19
C GLU A 259 7.58 30.57 -7.84
N SER A 260 7.28 31.87 -7.86
CA SER A 260 7.02 32.65 -6.64
C SER A 260 5.68 32.34 -5.95
N GLU A 261 4.75 31.70 -6.65
CA GLU A 261 3.45 31.29 -6.12
C GLU A 261 3.48 29.85 -5.58
N ALA A 262 4.60 29.15 -5.78
CA ALA A 262 4.74 27.75 -5.43
C ALA A 262 5.29 27.57 -4.02
N LYS A 263 4.81 26.50 -3.39
CA LYS A 263 5.37 25.96 -2.14
C LYS A 263 6.01 24.61 -2.36
N LEU A 264 5.63 23.91 -3.43
CA LEU A 264 6.14 22.61 -3.79
C LEU A 264 6.63 22.64 -5.23
N PHE A 265 7.78 22.04 -5.49
CA PHE A 265 8.39 21.98 -6.82
C PHE A 265 8.47 20.53 -7.30
N TYR A 266 7.66 20.18 -8.29
CA TYR A 266 7.74 18.86 -8.92
C TYR A 266 8.81 18.85 -10.01
N VAL A 267 9.74 17.91 -9.93
CA VAL A 267 10.80 17.68 -10.91
C VAL A 267 10.43 16.47 -11.78
N PRO A 268 9.93 16.67 -13.02
CA PRO A 268 9.49 15.57 -13.89
C PRO A 268 10.66 14.87 -14.58
N TYR A 269 11.59 14.31 -13.79
CA TYR A 269 12.68 13.45 -14.25
C TYR A 269 12.22 11.99 -14.25
N TYR A 270 12.33 11.31 -15.38
CA TYR A 270 11.96 9.88 -15.49
C TYR A 270 13.16 8.99 -15.18
N GLY A 271 13.64 9.06 -13.94
CA GLY A 271 14.85 8.35 -13.50
C GLY A 271 14.72 6.82 -13.57
N GLY A 272 13.52 6.29 -13.37
CA GLY A 272 13.23 4.87 -13.56
C GLY A 272 13.41 4.43 -15.00
N LEU A 273 12.94 5.23 -15.96
CA LEU A 273 13.15 4.98 -17.40
C LEU A 273 14.61 5.16 -17.83
N ASP A 274 15.31 6.15 -17.28
CA ASP A 274 16.75 6.34 -17.50
C ASP A 274 17.56 5.11 -17.08
N ILE A 275 17.24 4.56 -15.91
CA ILE A 275 17.80 3.31 -15.42
C ILE A 275 17.52 2.15 -16.39
N LEU A 276 16.25 1.98 -16.81
CA LEU A 276 15.85 0.87 -17.69
C LEU A 276 16.63 0.87 -19.00
N ARG A 277 16.86 2.05 -19.60
CA ARG A 277 17.65 2.22 -20.81
C ARG A 277 19.03 1.57 -20.74
N TRP A 278 19.62 1.49 -19.55
CA TRP A 278 20.98 0.98 -19.34
C TRP A 278 21.06 -0.36 -18.60
N HIS A 279 20.00 -0.82 -17.93
CA HIS A 279 20.07 -2.00 -17.05
C HIS A 279 20.58 -3.26 -17.73
N PHE A 280 20.21 -3.45 -19.00
CA PHE A 280 20.52 -4.66 -19.76
C PHE A 280 21.53 -4.41 -20.88
N LYS A 281 22.25 -3.28 -20.82
CA LYS A 281 23.29 -2.90 -21.78
C LYS A 281 24.66 -2.94 -21.12
N ASN A 282 25.67 -3.34 -21.89
CA ASN A 282 27.05 -3.33 -21.43
C ASN A 282 27.66 -1.93 -21.59
N VAL A 283 27.42 -1.07 -20.61
CA VAL A 283 27.92 0.31 -20.56
C VAL A 283 28.63 0.59 -19.23
N SER A 284 29.55 1.55 -19.21
CA SER A 284 30.22 1.94 -17.96
C SER A 284 29.24 2.55 -16.97
N VAL A 285 29.58 2.51 -15.68
CA VAL A 285 28.76 3.11 -14.63
C VAL A 285 28.64 4.63 -14.79
N ASP A 286 29.67 5.30 -15.33
CA ASP A 286 29.63 6.74 -15.59
C ASP A 286 28.56 7.10 -16.62
N VAL A 287 28.36 6.26 -17.64
CA VAL A 287 27.29 6.44 -18.63
C VAL A 287 25.92 6.34 -17.96
N LYS A 288 25.74 5.38 -17.04
CA LYS A 288 24.48 5.22 -16.29
C LYS A 288 24.17 6.44 -15.43
N ASP A 289 25.19 7.06 -14.84
CA ASP A 289 25.03 8.19 -13.93
C ASP A 289 24.98 9.57 -14.64
N THR A 290 25.32 9.63 -15.94
CA THR A 290 25.50 10.91 -16.66
C THR A 290 24.26 11.79 -16.66
N LEU A 291 23.08 11.24 -16.96
CA LEU A 291 21.86 12.04 -17.07
C LEU A 291 21.41 12.57 -15.70
N ALA A 292 21.54 11.76 -14.64
CA ALA A 292 21.30 12.19 -13.27
C ALA A 292 22.25 13.34 -12.84
N MET A 293 23.53 13.25 -13.17
CA MET A 293 24.51 14.31 -12.87
C MET A 293 24.19 15.61 -13.64
N ASP A 294 23.77 15.50 -14.90
CA ASP A 294 23.33 16.64 -15.70
C ASP A 294 22.08 17.32 -15.12
N LEU A 295 21.15 16.54 -14.58
CA LEU A 295 19.95 17.06 -13.91
C LEU A 295 20.34 17.87 -12.67
N MET A 296 21.26 17.35 -11.85
CA MET A 296 21.73 18.07 -10.66
C MET A 296 22.36 19.40 -11.02
N LYS A 297 23.25 19.42 -12.02
CA LYS A 297 23.80 20.68 -12.55
C LYS A 297 22.70 21.64 -13.00
N TRP A 298 21.67 21.14 -13.68
CA TRP A 298 20.55 21.98 -14.13
C TRP A 298 19.73 22.56 -12.97
N LEU A 299 19.51 21.77 -11.90
CA LEU A 299 18.78 22.18 -10.70
C LEU A 299 19.56 23.18 -9.85
N GLU A 300 20.88 23.02 -9.74
CA GLU A 300 21.77 23.95 -9.03
C GLU A 300 21.75 25.38 -9.59
N HIS A 301 21.27 25.58 -10.81
CA HIS A 301 21.05 26.90 -11.42
C HIS A 301 19.64 27.46 -11.19
N ARG A 302 18.76 26.74 -10.48
CA ARG A 302 17.39 27.18 -10.16
C ARG A 302 17.38 27.86 -8.80
N LYS A 303 16.85 29.09 -8.77
CA LYS A 303 16.78 29.88 -7.53
C LYS A 303 16.04 29.15 -6.39
N PRO A 304 14.86 28.52 -6.60
CA PRO A 304 14.19 27.79 -5.52
C PRO A 304 15.01 26.63 -4.94
N TRP A 305 15.70 25.89 -5.82
CA TRP A 305 16.58 24.78 -5.41
C TRP A 305 17.71 25.26 -4.50
N VAL A 306 18.43 26.31 -4.90
CA VAL A 306 19.54 26.87 -4.12
C VAL A 306 19.06 27.41 -2.77
N GLN A 307 17.89 28.05 -2.75
CA GLN A 307 17.34 28.65 -1.53
C GLN A 307 16.95 27.62 -0.48
N ASN A 308 16.32 26.52 -0.90
CA ASN A 308 15.74 25.53 0.01
C ASN A 308 16.52 24.21 0.03
N SER A 309 17.65 24.15 -0.67
CA SER A 309 18.49 22.94 -0.81
C SER A 309 17.69 21.71 -1.21
N GLY A 310 16.69 21.88 -2.07
CA GLY A 310 15.83 20.81 -2.57
C GLY A 310 14.74 20.31 -1.60
N SER A 311 14.63 20.85 -0.37
CA SER A 311 13.70 20.32 0.64
C SER A 311 12.21 20.46 0.32
N ASP A 312 11.87 21.38 -0.58
CA ASP A 312 10.54 21.62 -1.16
C ASP A 312 10.37 20.97 -2.55
N HIS A 313 11.35 20.18 -3.01
CA HIS A 313 11.31 19.47 -4.27
C HIS A 313 10.83 18.03 -4.10
N VAL A 314 10.03 17.59 -5.06
CA VAL A 314 9.52 16.23 -5.15
C VAL A 314 9.95 15.58 -6.45
N PHE A 315 10.46 14.36 -6.32
CA PHE A 315 10.72 13.45 -7.42
C PHE A 315 9.75 12.28 -7.33
N VAL A 316 9.23 11.85 -8.47
CA VAL A 316 8.52 10.57 -8.59
C VAL A 316 9.44 9.63 -9.35
N LEU A 317 9.71 8.46 -8.79
CA LEU A 317 10.64 7.48 -9.33
C LEU A 317 9.94 6.14 -9.56
N GLY A 318 9.88 5.72 -10.81
CA GLY A 318 9.11 4.56 -11.27
C GLY A 318 9.77 3.21 -11.02
N LYS A 319 10.80 3.16 -10.18
CA LYS A 319 11.53 1.94 -9.78
C LYS A 319 11.74 1.89 -8.27
N ILE A 320 12.23 0.76 -7.79
CA ILE A 320 12.52 0.55 -6.36
C ILE A 320 13.71 1.41 -5.93
N SER A 321 13.73 1.87 -4.67
CA SER A 321 14.80 2.73 -4.16
C SER A 321 16.21 2.17 -4.39
N TRP A 322 16.36 0.84 -4.28
CA TRP A 322 17.65 0.16 -4.44
C TRP A 322 18.28 0.33 -5.82
N ASP A 323 17.47 0.51 -6.87
CA ASP A 323 17.98 0.73 -8.23
C ASP A 323 18.67 2.09 -8.39
N PHE A 324 18.44 3.02 -7.47
CA PHE A 324 19.07 4.35 -7.46
C PHE A 324 20.17 4.49 -6.40
N ARG A 325 20.50 3.40 -5.70
CA ARG A 325 21.45 3.36 -4.57
C ARG A 325 22.61 2.39 -4.82
N ARG A 326 23.16 2.42 -6.04
CA ARG A 326 24.27 1.56 -6.44
C ARG A 326 25.47 1.75 -5.51
N ARG A 327 25.93 0.64 -4.93
CA ARG A 327 27.15 0.55 -4.11
C ARG A 327 28.36 0.16 -4.96
N ASN A 328 29.57 0.39 -4.47
CA ASN A 328 30.82 0.18 -5.23
C ASN A 328 31.07 -1.26 -5.69
N TYR A 329 30.44 -2.26 -5.05
CA TYR A 329 30.60 -3.67 -5.39
C TYR A 329 29.62 -4.18 -6.46
N THR A 330 28.74 -3.32 -6.99
CA THR A 330 27.74 -3.69 -8.00
C THR A 330 27.69 -2.70 -9.16
N SER A 331 27.42 -3.21 -10.36
CA SER A 331 27.18 -2.41 -11.57
C SER A 331 25.69 -2.16 -11.84
N TRP A 332 24.80 -2.69 -11.00
CA TRP A 332 23.34 -2.55 -11.11
C TRP A 332 22.87 -1.18 -10.63
N GLY A 333 21.92 -0.58 -11.35
CA GLY A 333 21.34 0.72 -10.99
C GLY A 333 22.25 1.93 -11.22
N THR A 334 21.89 3.05 -10.59
CA THR A 334 22.60 4.35 -10.58
C THR A 334 22.96 4.77 -9.16
N ARG A 335 23.78 5.82 -9.02
CA ARG A 335 24.08 6.44 -7.72
C ARG A 335 23.16 7.63 -7.37
N PHE A 336 22.08 7.84 -8.11
CA PHE A 336 21.29 9.08 -8.05
C PHE A 336 20.83 9.45 -6.64
N LEU A 337 20.32 8.50 -5.85
CA LEU A 337 19.86 8.77 -4.48
C LEU A 337 20.98 8.77 -3.43
N GLU A 338 22.21 8.43 -3.83
CA GLU A 338 23.42 8.54 -3.01
C GLU A 338 24.13 9.89 -3.20
N LEU A 339 23.67 10.74 -4.13
CA LEU A 339 24.16 12.10 -4.28
C LEU A 339 23.78 12.93 -3.05
N GLU A 340 24.70 13.77 -2.58
CA GLU A 340 24.47 14.65 -1.42
C GLU A 340 23.25 15.55 -1.64
N GLN A 341 23.10 16.07 -2.86
CA GLN A 341 22.00 16.92 -3.27
C GLN A 341 20.63 16.22 -3.22
N MET A 342 20.60 14.88 -3.18
CA MET A 342 19.38 14.07 -3.15
C MET A 342 18.97 13.62 -1.74
N GLN A 343 19.67 14.05 -0.68
CA GLN A 343 19.30 13.71 0.69
C GLN A 343 18.09 14.49 1.21
N ASN A 344 17.94 15.76 0.80
CA ASN A 344 16.85 16.64 1.26
C ASN A 344 15.52 16.50 0.52
N PRO A 345 15.48 16.34 -0.83
CA PRO A 345 14.22 16.26 -1.56
C PRO A 345 13.37 15.07 -1.15
N ILE A 346 12.07 15.19 -1.37
CA ILE A 346 11.10 14.11 -1.19
C ILE A 346 11.11 13.22 -2.44
N LYS A 347 11.13 11.90 -2.25
CA LYS A 347 11.07 10.91 -3.31
C LYS A 347 9.85 10.05 -3.12
N LEU A 348 8.93 10.07 -4.08
CA LEU A 348 7.83 9.12 -4.18
C LEU A 348 8.30 7.93 -5.03
N LEU A 349 8.28 6.72 -4.48
CA LEU A 349 8.76 5.52 -5.15
C LEU A 349 7.71 4.40 -5.10
N ILE A 350 7.82 3.41 -5.98
CA ILE A 350 7.05 2.16 -5.84
C ILE A 350 7.54 1.29 -4.67
N GLU A 351 8.79 1.47 -4.23
CA GLU A 351 9.36 0.83 -3.04
C GLU A 351 10.34 1.80 -2.37
N ARG A 352 10.12 2.12 -1.10
CA ARG A 352 10.99 3.02 -0.34
C ARG A 352 12.12 2.25 0.34
N GLN A 353 13.20 2.96 0.67
CA GLN A 353 14.13 2.54 1.71
C GLN A 353 13.53 2.93 3.08
N PRO A 354 13.14 1.97 3.95
CA PRO A 354 12.36 2.30 5.16
C PRO A 354 13.09 3.15 6.21
N TRP A 355 14.42 3.23 6.13
CA TRP A 355 15.26 4.05 7.01
C TRP A 355 15.47 5.49 6.49
N GLU A 356 15.02 5.79 5.28
CA GLU A 356 15.09 7.13 4.70
C GLU A 356 13.76 7.83 4.92
N VAL A 357 13.79 8.95 5.65
CA VAL A 357 12.58 9.72 6.00
C VAL A 357 11.95 10.40 4.78
N ASN A 358 12.77 10.73 3.78
CA ASN A 358 12.32 11.42 2.57
C ASN A 358 11.92 10.47 1.44
N ASP A 359 12.11 9.17 1.61
CA ASP A 359 11.67 8.15 0.66
C ASP A 359 10.29 7.65 1.09
N ILE A 360 9.28 7.94 0.28
CA ILE A 360 7.88 7.59 0.53
C ILE A 360 7.44 6.57 -0.51
N ALA A 361 6.90 5.43 -0.09
CA ALA A 361 6.32 4.50 -1.07
C ALA A 361 4.87 4.85 -1.37
N ILE A 362 4.54 4.87 -2.66
CA ILE A 362 3.20 5.02 -3.19
C ILE A 362 2.84 3.78 -4.03
N PRO A 363 1.55 3.46 -4.22
CA PRO A 363 1.14 2.24 -4.92
C PRO A 363 1.79 2.08 -6.29
N HIS A 364 2.14 0.85 -6.65
CA HIS A 364 2.45 0.55 -8.05
C HIS A 364 1.24 0.91 -8.93
N PRO A 365 1.43 1.41 -10.16
CA PRO A 365 0.34 1.57 -11.10
C PRO A 365 -0.27 0.20 -11.38
N THR A 366 -1.59 0.06 -11.16
CA THR A 366 -2.37 -1.16 -11.41
C THR A 366 -2.87 -1.21 -12.85
N PHE A 367 -3.64 -2.24 -13.24
CA PHE A 367 -4.27 -2.27 -14.57
C PHE A 367 -5.55 -1.42 -14.67
N PHE A 368 -6.17 -1.09 -13.53
CA PHE A 368 -7.40 -0.30 -13.48
C PHE A 368 -7.10 1.18 -13.22
N HIS A 369 -7.60 2.02 -14.12
CA HIS A 369 -7.47 3.47 -14.18
C HIS A 369 -8.85 4.10 -14.42
N PRO A 370 -9.63 4.36 -13.37
CA PRO A 370 -11.00 4.88 -13.50
C PRO A 370 -11.00 6.31 -14.03
N HIS A 371 -12.01 6.66 -14.83
CA HIS A 371 -12.21 8.04 -15.29
C HIS A 371 -13.05 8.86 -14.31
N SER A 372 -13.98 8.20 -13.60
CA SER A 372 -14.99 8.83 -12.75
C SER A 372 -15.25 8.04 -11.46
N ASP A 373 -15.91 8.68 -10.49
CA ASP A 373 -16.38 7.99 -9.29
C ASP A 373 -17.30 6.81 -9.61
N ASP A 374 -18.10 6.91 -10.68
CA ASP A 374 -19.03 5.86 -11.07
C ASP A 374 -18.30 4.62 -11.62
N ASP A 375 -17.14 4.78 -12.25
CA ASP A 375 -16.31 3.64 -12.66
C ASP A 375 -15.77 2.87 -11.44
N ILE A 376 -15.37 3.60 -10.38
CA ILE A 376 -14.96 3.01 -9.11
C ILE A 376 -16.13 2.26 -8.48
N VAL A 377 -17.32 2.88 -8.38
CA VAL A 377 -18.52 2.24 -7.81
C VAL A 377 -18.90 0.99 -8.60
N ALA A 378 -18.89 1.06 -9.94
CA ALA A 378 -19.22 -0.07 -10.80
C ALA A 378 -18.24 -1.25 -10.57
N TRP A 379 -16.95 -0.94 -10.43
CA TRP A 379 -15.96 -1.96 -10.13
C TRP A 379 -16.12 -2.55 -8.72
N GLN A 380 -16.36 -1.71 -7.70
CA GLN A 380 -16.63 -2.17 -6.33
C GLN A 380 -17.83 -3.13 -6.28
N GLN A 381 -18.92 -2.79 -6.98
CA GLN A 381 -20.11 -3.64 -7.08
C GLN A 381 -19.81 -4.96 -7.79
N LYS A 382 -19.04 -4.93 -8.88
CA LYS A 382 -18.61 -6.13 -9.60
C LYS A 382 -17.84 -7.06 -8.67
N ILE A 383 -16.80 -6.57 -7.98
CA ILE A 383 -15.95 -7.37 -7.09
C ILE A 383 -16.71 -7.97 -5.90
N ILE A 384 -17.62 -7.21 -5.29
CA ILE A 384 -18.43 -7.69 -4.16
C ILE A 384 -19.48 -8.71 -4.60
N GLY A 385 -20.00 -8.58 -5.82
CA GLY A 385 -20.95 -9.53 -6.40
C GLY A 385 -20.32 -10.82 -6.95
N THR A 386 -19.01 -10.84 -7.19
CA THR A 386 -18.31 -12.01 -7.75
C THR A 386 -18.27 -13.18 -6.76
N THR A 387 -18.72 -14.34 -7.21
CA THR A 387 -18.56 -15.60 -6.47
C THR A 387 -17.15 -16.14 -6.66
N ARG A 388 -16.43 -16.38 -5.56
CA ARG A 388 -15.05 -16.90 -5.58
C ARG A 388 -15.06 -18.42 -5.54
N LYS A 389 -14.47 -19.05 -6.55
CA LYS A 389 -14.46 -20.51 -6.73
C LYS A 389 -13.26 -21.17 -6.07
N SER A 390 -12.18 -20.42 -5.87
CA SER A 390 -10.92 -20.92 -5.36
C SER A 390 -10.61 -20.30 -4.01
N LEU A 391 -10.12 -21.13 -3.08
CA LEU A 391 -9.69 -20.62 -1.78
C LEU A 391 -8.40 -19.82 -1.90
N VAL A 392 -7.42 -20.35 -2.62
CA VAL A 392 -6.10 -19.75 -2.77
C VAL A 392 -5.75 -19.64 -4.25
N SER A 393 -5.04 -18.60 -4.63
CA SER A 393 -4.27 -18.60 -5.87
C SER A 393 -2.84 -18.14 -5.68
N PHE A 394 -1.98 -18.58 -6.59
CA PHE A 394 -0.63 -18.08 -6.72
C PHE A 394 -0.28 -17.81 -8.19
N ALA A 395 -0.05 -16.54 -8.52
CA ALA A 395 0.59 -16.12 -9.76
C ALA A 395 2.10 -15.98 -9.52
N GLY A 396 2.86 -16.98 -9.98
CA GLY A 396 4.27 -17.08 -9.67
C GLY A 396 5.06 -17.98 -10.61
N ALA A 397 6.38 -17.94 -10.42
CA ALA A 397 7.33 -18.81 -11.09
C ALA A 397 8.43 -19.16 -10.08
N GLU A 398 8.92 -20.37 -10.16
CA GLU A 398 10.09 -20.81 -9.40
C GLU A 398 11.34 -20.04 -9.83
N ARG A 399 12.29 -19.89 -8.92
CA ARG A 399 13.63 -19.43 -9.28
C ARG A 399 14.47 -20.62 -9.76
N PRO A 400 15.10 -20.54 -10.94
CA PRO A 400 16.03 -21.57 -11.39
C PRO A 400 17.07 -21.89 -10.30
N ASN A 401 17.29 -23.17 -10.04
CA ASN A 401 18.27 -23.67 -9.08
C ASN A 401 18.06 -23.24 -7.61
N GLN A 402 16.85 -22.81 -7.22
CA GLN A 402 16.51 -22.46 -5.84
C GLN A 402 15.27 -23.21 -5.33
N PRO A 403 15.33 -24.56 -5.23
CA PRO A 403 14.16 -25.38 -4.85
C PRO A 403 13.67 -25.13 -3.42
N GLN A 404 14.53 -24.58 -2.54
CA GLN A 404 14.19 -24.21 -1.17
C GLN A 404 13.71 -22.76 -1.04
N SER A 405 13.55 -22.04 -2.16
CA SER A 405 12.96 -20.71 -2.12
C SER A 405 11.50 -20.79 -1.66
N ILE A 406 11.03 -19.73 -0.98
CA ILE A 406 9.61 -19.66 -0.58
C ILE A 406 8.67 -19.87 -1.77
N ARG A 407 9.01 -19.34 -2.95
CA ARG A 407 8.20 -19.48 -4.17
C ARG A 407 8.06 -20.93 -4.59
N SER A 408 9.16 -21.69 -4.59
CA SER A 408 9.13 -23.13 -4.90
C SER A 408 8.31 -23.91 -3.89
N VAL A 409 8.46 -23.62 -2.59
CA VAL A 409 7.66 -24.29 -1.55
C VAL A 409 6.16 -24.00 -1.71
N LEU A 410 5.79 -22.74 -1.96
CA LEU A 410 4.39 -22.34 -2.18
C LEU A 410 3.80 -22.94 -3.46
N ILE A 411 4.58 -23.01 -4.55
CA ILE A 411 4.16 -23.69 -5.79
C ILE A 411 3.88 -25.16 -5.49
N ASN A 412 4.80 -25.85 -4.82
CA ASN A 412 4.63 -27.25 -4.45
C ASN A 412 3.41 -27.49 -3.56
N GLN A 413 3.17 -26.66 -2.54
CA GLN A 413 1.96 -26.76 -1.71
C GLN A 413 0.68 -26.53 -2.54
N CYS A 414 0.69 -25.56 -3.45
CA CYS A 414 -0.46 -25.23 -4.28
C CYS A 414 -0.78 -26.36 -5.27
N THR A 415 0.22 -26.85 -6.01
CA THR A 415 0.03 -27.88 -7.05
C THR A 415 -0.18 -29.28 -6.49
N SER A 416 0.22 -29.54 -5.24
CA SER A 416 -0.08 -30.80 -4.53
C SER A 416 -1.51 -30.85 -3.97
N THR A 417 -2.24 -29.73 -4.01
CA THR A 417 -3.63 -29.65 -3.57
C THR A 417 -4.57 -29.70 -4.78
N SER A 418 -5.83 -30.09 -4.57
CA SER A 418 -6.87 -30.01 -5.60
C SER A 418 -7.09 -28.57 -6.09
N SER A 419 -7.42 -28.42 -7.37
CA SER A 419 -7.52 -27.12 -8.05
C SER A 419 -8.66 -26.21 -7.55
N ASP A 420 -9.66 -26.78 -6.89
CA ASP A 420 -10.71 -26.06 -6.16
C ASP A 420 -10.17 -25.35 -4.91
N LYS A 421 -9.09 -25.86 -4.31
CA LYS A 421 -8.45 -25.25 -3.13
C LYS A 421 -7.31 -24.31 -3.50
N CYS A 422 -6.50 -24.62 -4.51
CA CYS A 422 -5.43 -23.74 -4.94
C CYS A 422 -5.28 -23.69 -6.46
N GLN A 423 -5.35 -22.48 -7.03
CA GLN A 423 -5.06 -22.25 -8.44
C GLN A 423 -3.67 -21.64 -8.65
N PHE A 424 -2.84 -22.33 -9.41
CA PHE A 424 -1.51 -21.87 -9.77
C PHE A 424 -1.48 -21.35 -11.21
N LEU A 425 -1.03 -20.11 -11.38
CA LEU A 425 -0.72 -19.51 -12.68
C LEU A 425 0.80 -19.42 -12.83
N ASP A 426 1.34 -20.19 -13.77
CA ASP A 426 2.77 -20.23 -14.05
C ASP A 426 3.23 -19.00 -14.84
N CYS A 427 4.05 -18.16 -14.21
CA CYS A 427 4.62 -16.97 -14.85
C CYS A 427 5.86 -17.26 -15.72
N LYS A 428 6.40 -18.49 -15.76
CA LYS A 428 7.66 -18.80 -16.47
C LYS A 428 7.62 -18.41 -17.94
N SER A 429 6.49 -18.60 -18.60
CA SER A 429 6.27 -18.29 -20.02
C SER A 429 5.54 -16.96 -20.25
N GLY A 430 5.56 -16.05 -19.27
CA GLY A 430 4.93 -14.73 -19.39
C GLY A 430 3.43 -14.71 -19.10
N GLY A 431 2.84 -15.77 -18.53
CA GLY A 431 1.41 -15.80 -18.18
C GLY A 431 0.97 -14.67 -17.25
N CYS A 432 1.89 -14.15 -16.44
CA CYS A 432 1.63 -13.04 -15.52
C CYS A 432 1.82 -11.66 -16.14
N ASN A 433 2.21 -11.59 -17.42
CA ASN A 433 2.23 -10.35 -18.20
C ASN A 433 0.88 -10.08 -18.89
N GLN A 434 -0.08 -11.02 -18.79
CA GLN A 434 -1.43 -10.91 -19.34
C GLN A 434 -2.38 -10.38 -18.25
N PRO A 435 -2.81 -9.10 -18.32
CA PRO A 435 -3.62 -8.49 -17.27
C PRO A 435 -4.96 -9.20 -17.05
N GLU A 436 -5.62 -9.68 -18.11
CA GLU A 436 -6.88 -10.41 -18.03
C GLU A 436 -6.75 -11.67 -17.18
N THR A 437 -5.75 -12.50 -17.48
CA THR A 437 -5.53 -13.78 -16.79
C THR A 437 -5.24 -13.57 -15.31
N VAL A 438 -4.42 -12.56 -14.97
CA VAL A 438 -4.10 -12.23 -13.57
C VAL A 438 -5.34 -11.67 -12.85
N THR A 439 -6.08 -10.78 -13.49
CA THR A 439 -7.29 -10.17 -12.90
C THR A 439 -8.37 -11.21 -12.66
N GLU A 440 -8.63 -12.09 -13.63
CA GLU A 440 -9.61 -13.18 -13.50
C GLU A 440 -9.23 -14.14 -12.37
N LEU A 441 -7.96 -14.58 -12.32
CA LEU A 441 -7.45 -15.44 -11.25
C LEU A 441 -7.70 -14.84 -9.86
N PHE A 442 -7.38 -13.55 -9.68
CA PHE A 442 -7.55 -12.88 -8.39
C PHE A 442 -9.00 -12.59 -8.06
N MET A 443 -9.85 -12.29 -9.05
CA MET A 443 -11.28 -12.14 -8.85
C MET A 443 -11.95 -13.45 -8.39
N ASP A 444 -11.49 -14.59 -8.91
CA ASP A 444 -12.04 -15.92 -8.58
C ASP A 444 -11.52 -16.51 -7.26
N SER A 445 -10.53 -15.89 -6.61
CA SER A 445 -9.81 -16.44 -5.44
C SER A 445 -10.09 -15.72 -4.11
N GLU A 446 -10.28 -16.43 -2.99
CA GLU A 446 -10.42 -15.79 -1.67
C GLU A 446 -9.11 -15.12 -1.22
N PHE A 447 -7.99 -15.84 -1.32
CA PHE A 447 -6.66 -15.41 -0.91
C PHE A 447 -5.65 -15.47 -2.07
N CYS A 448 -4.76 -14.49 -2.14
CA CYS A 448 -3.73 -14.41 -3.17
C CYS A 448 -2.35 -14.42 -2.54
N LEU A 449 -1.52 -15.41 -2.87
CA LEU A 449 -0.18 -15.55 -2.30
C LEU A 449 0.76 -14.51 -2.90
N GLN A 450 1.35 -13.66 -2.05
CA GLN A 450 2.26 -12.59 -2.45
C GLN A 450 3.65 -12.74 -1.80
N PRO A 451 4.40 -13.82 -2.11
CA PRO A 451 5.77 -13.94 -1.63
C PRO A 451 6.67 -12.88 -2.29
N PRO A 452 7.74 -12.46 -1.59
CA PRO A 452 8.80 -11.63 -2.16
C PRO A 452 9.36 -12.18 -3.48
N GLY A 453 9.86 -11.27 -4.32
CA GLY A 453 10.56 -11.56 -5.56
C GLY A 453 12.01 -11.10 -5.47
N ASP A 454 12.49 -10.44 -6.52
CA ASP A 454 13.82 -9.81 -6.54
C ASP A 454 13.91 -8.65 -5.55
N SER A 455 12.77 -7.98 -5.30
CA SER A 455 12.56 -7.09 -4.17
C SER A 455 11.38 -7.56 -3.29
N PRO A 456 11.24 -7.00 -2.07
CA PRO A 456 10.12 -7.32 -1.19
C PRO A 456 8.74 -6.95 -1.75
N THR A 457 8.63 -5.82 -2.47
CA THR A 457 7.35 -5.29 -2.97
C THR A 457 7.05 -5.74 -4.40
N ARG A 458 5.76 -5.76 -4.79
CA ARG A 458 5.32 -6.22 -6.11
C ARG A 458 4.01 -5.53 -6.51
N LYS A 459 3.87 -5.14 -7.79
CA LYS A 459 2.60 -4.68 -8.39
C LYS A 459 1.43 -5.65 -8.12
N SER A 460 1.72 -6.95 -8.15
CA SER A 460 0.76 -8.04 -7.87
C SER A 460 0.03 -7.91 -6.53
N VAL A 461 0.64 -7.30 -5.50
CA VAL A 461 -0.05 -7.01 -4.23
C VAL A 461 -1.21 -6.06 -4.46
N PHE A 462 -0.98 -4.98 -5.20
CA PHE A 462 -1.99 -3.97 -5.52
C PHE A 462 -3.05 -4.52 -6.48
N ASP A 463 -2.65 -5.30 -7.49
CA ASP A 463 -3.61 -5.95 -8.40
C ASP A 463 -4.54 -6.92 -7.63
N SER A 464 -4.03 -7.64 -6.62
CA SER A 464 -4.86 -8.51 -5.78
C SER A 464 -5.86 -7.71 -4.92
N LEU A 465 -5.43 -6.59 -4.35
CA LEU A 465 -6.29 -5.68 -3.59
C LEU A 465 -7.39 -5.07 -4.48
N VAL A 466 -7.04 -4.57 -5.66
CA VAL A 466 -8.00 -4.03 -6.63
C VAL A 466 -8.99 -5.10 -7.11
N SER A 467 -8.60 -6.38 -7.11
CA SER A 467 -9.47 -7.52 -7.45
C SER A 467 -10.27 -8.07 -6.26
N GLY A 468 -10.15 -7.47 -5.07
CA GLY A 468 -10.78 -7.91 -3.82
C GLY A 468 -10.29 -9.26 -3.29
N CYS A 469 -9.14 -9.73 -3.78
CA CYS A 469 -8.47 -10.91 -3.26
C CYS A 469 -7.64 -10.53 -2.05
N ILE A 470 -7.73 -11.30 -0.96
CA ILE A 470 -7.03 -10.97 0.29
C ILE A 470 -5.55 -11.36 0.13
N PRO A 471 -4.60 -10.40 0.09
CA PRO A 471 -3.19 -10.74 -0.03
C PRO A 471 -2.69 -11.50 1.20
N VAL A 472 -1.96 -12.58 0.94
CA VAL A 472 -1.19 -13.32 1.93
C VAL A 472 0.26 -12.90 1.80
N LEU A 473 0.77 -12.18 2.80
CA LEU A 473 2.10 -11.61 2.81
C LEU A 473 3.04 -12.48 3.63
N PHE A 474 4.28 -12.60 3.14
CA PHE A 474 5.29 -13.46 3.76
C PHE A 474 6.50 -12.72 4.34
N ASP A 475 6.55 -11.42 4.09
CA ASP A 475 7.56 -10.52 4.64
C ASP A 475 6.91 -9.16 4.95
N PRO A 476 7.08 -8.58 6.15
CA PRO A 476 6.56 -7.24 6.45
C PRO A 476 7.08 -6.15 5.51
N PHE A 477 8.26 -6.31 4.92
CA PHE A 477 8.80 -5.37 3.93
C PHE A 477 8.00 -5.33 2.62
N THR A 478 7.15 -6.33 2.34
CA THR A 478 6.29 -6.33 1.15
C THR A 478 5.24 -5.21 1.17
N ALA A 479 4.76 -4.80 2.36
CA ALA A 479 3.74 -3.74 2.45
C ALA A 479 3.75 -2.94 3.76
N TYR A 480 3.95 -3.60 4.90
CA TYR A 480 3.74 -3.01 6.22
C TYR A 480 4.71 -1.87 6.53
N TYR A 481 5.92 -1.95 6.00
CA TYR A 481 6.96 -0.92 6.16
C TYR A 481 7.08 0.03 4.98
N GLN A 482 6.16 -0.03 4.01
CA GLN A 482 6.31 0.64 2.73
C GLN A 482 5.32 1.78 2.55
N TYR A 483 4.02 1.54 2.70
CA TYR A 483 2.96 2.42 2.19
C TYR A 483 2.13 3.11 3.29
N PRO A 484 2.72 3.94 4.17
CA PRO A 484 2.00 4.55 5.29
C PRO A 484 0.90 5.51 4.86
N TRP A 485 0.94 6.04 3.63
CA TRP A 485 -0.10 6.94 3.11
C TRP A 485 -1.29 6.22 2.49
N HIS A 486 -1.13 4.97 2.06
CA HIS A 486 -2.13 4.24 1.26
C HIS A 486 -2.64 2.97 1.92
N LEU A 487 -1.91 2.40 2.88
CA LEU A 487 -2.31 1.22 3.63
C LEU A 487 -2.40 1.52 5.12
N PRO A 488 -3.44 1.03 5.83
CA PRO A 488 -3.64 1.28 7.25
C PRO A 488 -2.63 0.51 8.11
N GLU A 489 -2.46 0.95 9.35
CA GLU A 489 -1.58 0.31 10.33
C GLU A 489 -2.12 -1.06 10.80
N ASP A 490 -3.45 -1.20 10.90
CA ASP A 490 -4.06 -2.48 11.25
C ASP A 490 -4.11 -3.40 10.02
N HIS A 491 -3.02 -4.11 9.80
CA HIS A 491 -2.82 -4.99 8.65
C HIS A 491 -3.83 -6.13 8.53
N ARG A 492 -4.44 -6.54 9.65
CA ARG A 492 -5.42 -7.63 9.71
C ARG A 492 -6.73 -7.28 8.99
N LYS A 493 -6.99 -6.00 8.72
CA LYS A 493 -8.17 -5.55 7.99
C LYS A 493 -8.11 -5.88 6.49
N TYR A 494 -6.92 -6.13 5.95
CA TYR A 494 -6.75 -6.29 4.50
C TYR A 494 -5.81 -7.41 4.09
N SER A 495 -5.15 -8.09 5.03
CA SER A 495 -4.13 -9.08 4.69
C SER A 495 -3.97 -10.15 5.76
N VAL A 496 -3.40 -11.28 5.34
CA VAL A 496 -2.95 -12.36 6.24
C VAL A 496 -1.43 -12.42 6.21
N PHE A 497 -0.79 -12.49 7.37
CA PHE A 497 0.66 -12.67 7.48
C PHE A 497 1.03 -14.11 7.86
N ILE A 498 1.95 -14.70 7.10
CA ILE A 498 2.56 -16.00 7.38
C ILE A 498 4.07 -15.85 7.24
N ASP A 499 4.85 -16.12 8.28
CA ASP A 499 6.30 -15.92 8.23
C ASP A 499 6.96 -16.79 7.15
N GLN A 500 7.79 -16.18 6.29
CA GLN A 500 8.45 -16.91 5.20
C GLN A 500 9.35 -18.05 5.67
N GLU A 501 10.00 -17.94 6.83
CA GLU A 501 10.89 -18.97 7.33
C GLU A 501 10.10 -20.17 7.85
N GLU A 502 8.94 -19.95 8.46
CA GLU A 502 8.02 -21.04 8.81
C GLU A 502 7.55 -21.81 7.57
N VAL A 503 7.28 -21.11 6.46
CA VAL A 503 6.92 -21.74 5.18
C VAL A 503 8.10 -22.50 4.59
N ARG A 504 9.29 -21.89 4.51
CA ARG A 504 10.50 -22.54 3.96
C ARG A 504 10.87 -23.81 4.73
N GLN A 505 10.72 -23.77 6.06
CA GLN A 505 10.96 -24.91 6.95
C GLN A 505 9.81 -25.91 6.97
N MET A 506 8.77 -25.70 6.14
CA MET A 506 7.57 -26.55 6.05
C MET A 506 6.85 -26.73 7.40
N LYS A 507 6.97 -25.75 8.30
CA LYS A 507 6.28 -25.75 9.61
C LYS A 507 4.80 -25.37 9.50
N VAL A 508 4.40 -24.77 8.38
CA VAL A 508 3.04 -24.31 8.12
C VAL A 508 2.54 -24.84 6.78
N ASP A 509 1.39 -25.51 6.82
CA ASP A 509 0.54 -25.71 5.65
C ASP A 509 -0.24 -24.41 5.40
N VAL A 510 0.15 -23.69 4.36
CA VAL A 510 -0.42 -22.38 4.04
C VAL A 510 -1.89 -22.51 3.64
N VAL A 511 -2.22 -23.48 2.79
CA VAL A 511 -3.60 -23.68 2.31
C VAL A 511 -4.49 -24.14 3.46
N GLY A 512 -4.02 -25.03 4.32
CA GLY A 512 -4.70 -25.45 5.54
C GLY A 512 -4.94 -24.30 6.51
N ARG A 513 -3.92 -23.47 6.76
CA ARG A 513 -4.03 -22.28 7.63
C ARG A 513 -5.08 -21.29 7.11
N LEU A 514 -5.09 -21.01 5.82
CA LEU A 514 -6.05 -20.10 5.19
C LEU A 514 -7.47 -20.69 5.17
N SER A 515 -7.59 -22.01 5.05
CA SER A 515 -8.89 -22.71 5.16
C SER A 515 -9.56 -22.49 6.51
N GLY A 516 -8.76 -22.33 7.58
CA GLY A 516 -9.27 -22.09 8.94
C GLY A 516 -9.84 -20.70 9.20
N ILE A 517 -9.56 -19.72 8.33
CA ILE A 517 -10.13 -18.36 8.45
C ILE A 517 -11.61 -18.40 8.07
N SER A 518 -12.49 -17.86 8.90
CA SER A 518 -13.94 -17.96 8.67
C SER A 518 -14.40 -17.19 7.43
N ALA A 519 -15.49 -17.62 6.79
CA ALA A 519 -16.07 -16.91 5.65
C ALA A 519 -16.47 -15.46 6.01
N ARG A 520 -16.92 -15.25 7.26
CA ARG A 520 -17.24 -13.91 7.79
C ARG A 520 -16.01 -13.01 7.82
N GLU A 521 -14.91 -13.49 8.37
CA GLU A 521 -13.66 -12.72 8.46
C GLU A 521 -13.10 -12.40 7.07
N ARG A 522 -13.20 -13.33 6.12
CA ARG A 522 -12.86 -13.11 4.70
C ARG A 522 -13.73 -12.03 4.07
N ASP A 523 -15.03 -12.06 4.29
CA ASP A 523 -15.95 -11.04 3.78
C ASP A 523 -15.66 -9.66 4.40
N GLU A 524 -15.43 -9.59 5.71
CA GLU A 524 -15.07 -8.35 6.40
C GLU A 524 -13.77 -7.75 5.84
N MET A 525 -12.71 -8.55 5.67
CA MET A 525 -11.47 -8.11 5.04
C MET A 525 -11.69 -7.60 3.61
N ARG A 526 -12.43 -8.36 2.79
CA ARG A 526 -12.70 -7.99 1.40
C ARG A 526 -13.50 -6.72 1.27
N ARG A 527 -14.55 -6.55 2.07
CA ARG A 527 -15.36 -5.32 2.08
C ARG A 527 -14.49 -4.12 2.45
N PHE A 528 -13.61 -4.28 3.43
CA PHE A 528 -12.65 -3.23 3.77
C PHE A 528 -11.70 -2.92 2.60
N ILE A 529 -11.11 -3.94 1.96
CA ILE A 529 -10.27 -3.76 0.77
C ILE A 529 -11.02 -2.99 -0.33
N VAL A 530 -12.23 -3.42 -0.69
CA VAL A 530 -12.97 -2.89 -1.84
C VAL A 530 -13.50 -1.48 -1.58
N TYR A 531 -14.07 -1.23 -0.40
CA TYR A 531 -14.72 0.05 -0.12
C TYR A 531 -13.77 1.10 0.44
N GLU A 532 -12.78 0.71 1.25
CA GLU A 532 -11.89 1.64 1.96
C GLU A 532 -10.52 1.80 1.28
N LEU A 533 -9.95 0.73 0.70
CA LEU A 533 -8.60 0.80 0.12
C LEU A 533 -8.60 1.06 -1.38
N LEU A 534 -9.35 0.26 -2.15
CA LEU A 534 -9.28 0.23 -3.62
C LEU A 534 -9.26 1.62 -4.28
N PRO A 535 -10.11 2.59 -3.91
CA PRO A 535 -10.09 3.89 -4.56
C PRO A 535 -8.73 4.58 -4.39
N GLY A 536 -8.10 4.50 -3.22
CA GLY A 536 -6.80 5.10 -2.92
C GLY A 536 -5.58 4.32 -3.42
N LEU A 537 -5.79 3.20 -4.11
CA LEU A 537 -4.73 2.35 -4.67
C LEU A 537 -4.59 2.48 -6.20
N VAL A 538 -5.61 3.01 -6.87
CA VAL A 538 -5.62 3.21 -8.32
C VAL A 538 -5.22 4.63 -8.69
N TYR A 539 -4.83 4.84 -9.95
CA TYR A 539 -4.56 6.17 -10.49
C TYR A 539 -5.64 6.48 -11.53
N GLY A 540 -6.33 7.61 -11.43
CA GLY A 540 -7.22 8.04 -12.51
C GLY A 540 -6.43 8.31 -13.80
N ASP A 541 -7.11 8.32 -14.93
CA ASP A 541 -6.55 8.86 -16.18
C ASP A 541 -6.25 10.37 -16.07
N SER A 542 -5.54 10.94 -17.03
CA SER A 542 -5.07 12.34 -17.01
C SER A 542 -6.18 13.39 -16.88
N SER A 543 -7.42 13.02 -17.23
CA SER A 543 -8.61 13.88 -17.20
C SER A 543 -9.55 13.60 -16.04
N SER A 544 -9.31 12.54 -15.25
CA SER A 544 -10.23 12.11 -14.20
C SER A 544 -10.33 13.13 -13.08
N ARG A 545 -11.56 13.38 -12.64
CA ARG A 545 -11.87 14.21 -11.47
C ARG A 545 -12.81 13.42 -10.56
N PHE A 546 -12.34 13.16 -9.35
CA PHE A 546 -13.11 12.44 -8.33
C PHE A 546 -13.66 13.43 -7.31
N GLU A 547 -14.94 13.30 -6.99
CA GLU A 547 -15.61 14.10 -5.96
C GLU A 547 -15.82 13.29 -4.68
N LYS A 548 -16.13 12.00 -4.84
CA LYS A 548 -16.43 11.08 -3.73
C LYS A 548 -15.17 10.38 -3.21
N PHE A 549 -14.28 9.97 -4.12
CA PHE A 549 -13.08 9.21 -3.78
C PHE A 549 -11.81 10.04 -3.93
N GLN A 550 -10.74 9.58 -3.28
CA GLN A 550 -9.38 10.04 -3.56
C GLN A 550 -8.60 8.87 -4.16
N ASP A 551 -7.97 9.11 -5.31
CA ASP A 551 -7.07 8.16 -5.94
C ASP A 551 -5.65 8.25 -5.37
N ALA A 552 -4.77 7.32 -5.73
CA ALA A 552 -3.39 7.27 -5.24
C ALA A 552 -2.62 8.57 -5.53
N PHE A 553 -2.88 9.18 -6.68
CA PHE A 553 -2.33 10.49 -7.03
C PHE A 553 -2.81 11.59 -6.06
N SER A 554 -4.13 11.70 -5.85
CA SER A 554 -4.73 12.73 -4.99
C SER A 554 -4.25 12.61 -3.54
N ILE A 555 -4.21 11.38 -3.00
CA ILE A 555 -3.69 11.11 -1.64
C ILE A 555 -2.24 11.60 -1.53
N SER A 556 -1.41 11.27 -2.52
CA SER A 556 0.01 11.64 -2.53
C SER A 556 0.19 13.16 -2.58
N VAL A 557 -0.46 13.85 -3.51
CA VAL A 557 -0.34 15.30 -3.68
C VAL A 557 -0.91 16.06 -2.47
N ASN A 558 -2.09 15.66 -1.97
CA ASN A 558 -2.70 16.28 -0.80
C ASN A 558 -1.80 16.13 0.44
N THR A 559 -1.18 14.96 0.61
CA THR A 559 -0.25 14.71 1.70
C THR A 559 1.04 15.53 1.56
N LEU A 560 1.58 15.67 0.35
CA LEU A 560 2.74 16.53 0.08
C LEU A 560 2.46 18.00 0.40
N LEU A 561 1.32 18.53 -0.06
CA LEU A 561 0.92 19.91 0.22
C LEU A 561 0.69 20.13 1.73
N GLN A 562 0.14 19.14 2.42
CA GLN A 562 -0.02 19.18 3.87
C GLN A 562 1.33 19.15 4.61
N ARG A 563 2.28 18.32 4.16
CA ARG A 563 3.62 18.24 4.74
C ARG A 563 4.36 19.56 4.64
N VAL A 564 4.45 20.12 3.43
CA VAL A 564 5.17 21.38 3.19
C VAL A 564 4.57 22.54 3.98
N SER A 565 3.24 22.57 4.14
CA SER A 565 2.58 23.61 4.95
C SER A 565 2.97 23.60 6.44
N ARG A 566 3.51 22.49 6.95
CA ARG A 566 3.97 22.36 8.35
C ARG A 566 5.47 22.59 8.53
N MET A 567 6.22 22.75 7.43
CA MET A 567 7.66 23.05 7.46
C MET A 567 7.94 24.56 7.55
N GLN A 568 6.89 25.39 7.45
CA GLN A 568 6.89 26.82 7.76
C GLN A 568 6.40 27.02 9.20
#